data_AF-A0A372JPF8-F1
#
_entry.id   AF-A0A372JPF8-F1
#
_cell.length_a   1.000
_cell.length_b   1.000
_cell.length_c   1.000
_cell.angle_alpha   90.00
_cell.angle_beta   90.00
_cell.angle_gamma   90.00
#
_symmetry.space_group_name_H-M   'P 1'
#
loop_
_entity.id
_entity.type
_entity.pdbx_description
1 polymer ?
#
loop_
_entity_poly.entity_id
_entity_poly.type
_entity_poly.pdbx_seq_one_letter_code
_entity_poly.pdbx_strand_id
1 'polypeptide(L)'
;MSNDAEILPNLLREESFEIVMRGYNRRQVDEFIARSQNQIRELEARLARALDDVERTRREMAEVREARKPTGDDLSDRLRQIINLAEDEAKEKLADAEARGAQIRKDAEHESTRILEEARGLAERDLAHAREKADQVLAAAKKEADGVLSAAKQEAEQTVTGARLEAERTLTSAERRANVINEGATQRLNHLTKNHTQALQRLTEISETLHRLLTVENDAGPLEKMVEEVSRTPARKRPVAPQNQHQHQPPAPGQAPAGPPEPVVAKPVSGIPRTAPPPAPPAPAPAHAQSPRDDVHGPEHGATPPVPPQVKAVSPQAKAVPPAPVRDTEPKADTLD
;
A
#
# COMPACT_ATOMS: atom_id res chain seq x y z
N MET A 1 -4.04 -94.36 -40.81
CA MET A 1 -5.45 -94.76 -40.84
C MET A 1 -5.73 -95.26 -42.25
N SER A 2 -5.83 -96.59 -42.37
CA SER A 2 -6.46 -97.36 -43.46
C SER A 2 -5.86 -97.22 -44.87
N ASN A 3 -5.00 -98.13 -45.32
CA ASN A 3 -5.33 -99.40 -45.98
C ASN A 3 -6.28 -99.29 -47.19
N ASP A 4 -5.92 -98.47 -48.19
CA ASP A 4 -6.57 -98.50 -49.52
C ASP A 4 -5.68 -99.09 -50.63
N ALA A 5 -4.46 -99.54 -50.31
CA ALA A 5 -3.54 -100.15 -51.29
C ALA A 5 -3.51 -101.69 -51.28
N GLU A 6 -4.28 -102.35 -50.39
CA GLU A 6 -4.30 -103.81 -50.27
C GLU A 6 -5.58 -104.47 -50.81
N ILE A 7 -6.51 -103.70 -51.38
CA ILE A 7 -7.76 -104.24 -51.92
C ILE A 7 -7.67 -104.26 -53.45
N LEU A 8 -7.30 -105.45 -53.95
CA LEU A 8 -7.45 -106.00 -55.32
C LEU A 8 -6.27 -105.87 -56.30
N PRO A 9 -5.17 -106.63 -56.10
CA PRO A 9 -4.21 -106.91 -57.17
C PRO A 9 -4.70 -107.99 -58.16
N ASN A 10 -6.01 -108.28 -58.23
CA ASN A 10 -6.55 -109.39 -59.03
C ASN A 10 -7.85 -109.11 -59.81
N LEU A 11 -8.30 -107.86 -59.95
CA LEU A 11 -9.40 -107.54 -60.89
C LEU A 11 -8.92 -107.32 -62.34
N LEU A 12 -7.62 -107.13 -62.54
CA LEU A 12 -7.01 -106.87 -63.85
C LEU A 12 -6.94 -108.09 -64.79
N ARG A 13 -7.56 -109.23 -64.45
CA ARG A 13 -7.46 -110.45 -65.28
C ARG A 13 -8.75 -110.96 -65.92
N GLU A 14 -9.93 -110.45 -65.59
CA GLU A 14 -11.18 -110.86 -66.29
C GLU A 14 -12.23 -109.72 -66.37
N GLU A 15 -11.84 -108.52 -66.83
CA GLU A 15 -12.81 -107.47 -67.22
C GLU A 15 -13.33 -107.74 -68.64
N SER A 16 -14.07 -108.83 -68.84
CA SER A 16 -14.79 -109.08 -70.10
C SER A 16 -16.22 -108.56 -70.00
N PHE A 17 -16.57 -107.55 -70.79
CA PHE A 17 -17.93 -107.00 -70.86
C PHE A 17 -18.92 -108.02 -71.47
N GLU A 18 -20.16 -108.03 -70.97
CA GLU A 18 -21.26 -108.85 -71.52
C GLU A 18 -21.64 -108.42 -72.96
N ILE A 19 -21.91 -109.39 -73.83
CA ILE A 19 -22.16 -109.14 -75.26
C ILE A 19 -23.67 -109.02 -75.53
N VAL A 20 -24.13 -107.80 -75.83
CA VAL A 20 -25.53 -107.51 -76.20
C VAL A 20 -25.66 -107.36 -77.73
N MET A 21 -26.76 -107.87 -78.33
CA MET A 21 -26.99 -107.95 -79.79
C MET A 21 -26.92 -106.61 -80.55
N ARG A 22 -26.91 -105.47 -79.84
CA ARG A 22 -26.59 -104.14 -80.38
C ARG A 22 -25.67 -103.40 -79.41
N GLY A 23 -24.44 -103.87 -79.31
CA GLY A 23 -23.40 -103.33 -78.42
C GLY A 23 -22.23 -102.68 -79.16
N TYR A 24 -21.30 -102.11 -78.40
CA TYR A 24 -20.05 -101.56 -78.93
C TYR A 24 -19.15 -102.67 -79.50
N ASN A 25 -18.36 -102.35 -80.53
CA ASN A 25 -17.49 -103.32 -81.17
C ASN A 25 -16.36 -103.76 -80.21
N ARG A 26 -16.34 -105.04 -79.83
CA ARG A 26 -15.40 -105.62 -78.87
C ARG A 26 -13.94 -105.25 -79.16
N ARG A 27 -13.49 -105.31 -80.43
CA ARG A 27 -12.11 -104.97 -80.79
C ARG A 27 -11.79 -103.49 -80.54
N GLN A 28 -12.74 -102.61 -80.83
CA GLN A 28 -12.57 -101.17 -80.58
C GLN A 28 -12.57 -100.86 -79.07
N VAL A 29 -13.35 -101.61 -78.27
CA VAL A 29 -13.36 -101.51 -76.81
C VAL A 29 -12.04 -102.02 -76.23
N ASP A 30 -11.54 -103.19 -76.64
CA ASP A 30 -10.25 -103.72 -76.18
C ASP A 30 -9.08 -102.79 -76.55
N GLU A 31 -9.10 -102.22 -77.76
CA GLU A 31 -8.12 -101.23 -78.20
C GLU A 31 -8.21 -99.91 -77.39
N PHE A 32 -9.43 -99.51 -77.03
CA PHE A 32 -9.66 -98.35 -76.15
C PHE A 32 -9.22 -98.63 -74.71
N ILE A 33 -9.43 -99.83 -74.17
CA ILE A 33 -8.95 -100.26 -72.86
C ILE A 33 -7.43 -100.29 -72.83
N ALA A 34 -6.78 -100.87 -73.84
CA ALA A 34 -5.32 -100.88 -73.95
C ALA A 34 -4.75 -99.44 -74.01
N ARG A 35 -5.38 -98.54 -74.78
CA ARG A 35 -5.03 -97.11 -74.78
C ARG A 35 -5.24 -96.46 -73.41
N SER A 36 -6.36 -96.71 -72.75
CA SER A 36 -6.70 -96.17 -71.44
C SER A 36 -5.73 -96.65 -70.36
N GLN A 37 -5.40 -97.95 -70.34
CA GLN A 37 -4.41 -98.53 -69.42
C GLN A 37 -3.00 -97.95 -69.66
N ASN A 38 -2.62 -97.74 -70.92
CA ASN A 38 -1.35 -97.06 -71.22
C ASN A 38 -1.36 -95.60 -70.75
N GLN A 39 -2.48 -94.88 -70.93
CA GLN A 39 -2.65 -93.52 -70.44
C GLN A 39 -2.64 -93.46 -68.90
N ILE A 40 -3.24 -94.43 -68.21
CA ILE A 40 -3.18 -94.55 -66.74
C ILE A 40 -1.73 -94.74 -66.30
N ARG A 41 -1.00 -95.68 -66.90
CA ARG A 41 0.43 -95.89 -66.60
C ARG A 41 1.27 -94.66 -66.87
N GLU A 42 0.97 -93.91 -67.93
CA GLU A 42 1.65 -92.65 -68.24
C GLU A 42 1.33 -91.56 -67.21
N LEU A 43 0.08 -91.43 -66.78
CA LEU A 43 -0.34 -90.50 -65.74
C LEU A 43 0.25 -90.86 -64.37
N GLU A 44 0.31 -92.15 -64.03
CA GLU A 44 0.96 -92.66 -62.83
C GLU A 44 2.47 -92.37 -62.86
N ALA A 45 3.15 -92.65 -63.98
CA ALA A 45 4.56 -92.33 -64.15
C ALA A 45 4.82 -90.82 -64.09
N ARG A 46 3.91 -90.00 -64.63
CA ARG A 46 3.98 -88.54 -64.54
C ARG A 46 3.75 -88.05 -63.10
N LEU A 47 2.81 -88.65 -62.37
CA LEU A 47 2.53 -88.33 -60.97
C LEU A 47 3.73 -88.71 -60.08
N ALA A 48 4.32 -89.88 -60.29
CA ALA A 48 5.53 -90.30 -59.59
C ALA A 48 6.67 -89.29 -59.80
N ARG A 49 6.95 -88.90 -61.05
CA ARG A 49 7.94 -87.84 -61.34
C ARG A 49 7.61 -86.51 -60.68
N ALA A 50 6.34 -86.09 -60.70
CA ALA A 50 5.92 -84.85 -60.06
C ALA A 50 6.08 -84.89 -58.53
N LEU A 51 5.83 -86.04 -57.90
CA LEU A 51 6.08 -86.22 -56.47
C LEU A 51 7.59 -86.18 -56.17
N ASP A 52 8.41 -86.85 -56.99
CA ASP A 52 9.87 -86.80 -56.86
C ASP A 52 10.40 -85.36 -57.00
N ASP A 53 9.87 -84.58 -57.96
CA ASP A 53 10.20 -83.17 -58.14
C ASP A 53 9.76 -82.31 -56.94
N VAL A 54 8.60 -82.59 -56.35
CA VAL A 54 8.13 -81.93 -55.12
C VAL A 54 9.02 -82.28 -53.93
N GLU A 55 9.44 -83.54 -53.79
CA GLU A 55 10.37 -83.94 -52.74
C GLU A 55 11.74 -83.30 -52.92
N ARG A 56 12.24 -83.26 -54.16
CA ARG A 56 13.49 -82.60 -54.51
C ARG A 56 13.46 -81.11 -54.17
N THR A 57 12.43 -80.39 -54.62
CA THR A 57 12.27 -78.96 -54.31
C THR A 57 12.09 -78.72 -52.81
N ARG A 58 11.42 -79.61 -52.07
CA ARG A 58 11.34 -79.53 -50.61
C ARG A 58 12.70 -79.70 -49.93
N ARG A 59 13.54 -80.62 -50.41
CA ARG A 59 14.92 -80.78 -49.91
C ARG A 59 15.75 -79.54 -50.22
N GLU A 60 15.72 -79.05 -51.45
CA GLU A 60 16.42 -77.82 -51.85
C GLU A 60 15.96 -76.62 -51.00
N MET A 61 14.65 -76.48 -50.75
CA MET A 61 14.12 -75.41 -49.88
C MET A 61 14.49 -75.60 -48.40
N ALA A 62 14.60 -76.83 -47.92
CA ALA A 62 15.06 -77.13 -46.57
C ALA A 62 16.56 -76.82 -46.42
N GLU A 63 17.37 -77.19 -47.41
CA GLU A 63 18.80 -76.87 -47.47
C GLU A 63 19.03 -75.36 -47.51
N VAL A 64 18.28 -74.62 -48.33
CA VAL A 64 18.34 -73.14 -48.35
C VAL A 64 17.90 -72.55 -47.01
N ARG A 65 16.90 -73.13 -46.32
CA ARG A 65 16.45 -72.66 -45.01
C ARG A 65 17.46 -72.95 -43.90
N GLU A 66 18.12 -74.09 -43.92
CA GLU A 66 19.19 -74.41 -42.97
C GLU A 66 20.44 -73.56 -43.25
N ALA A 67 20.78 -73.31 -44.52
CA ALA A 67 21.87 -72.41 -44.89
C ALA A 67 21.58 -70.93 -44.56
N ARG A 68 20.29 -70.55 -44.53
CA ARG A 68 19.84 -69.18 -44.21
C ARG A 68 19.40 -69.02 -42.76
N LYS A 69 19.41 -70.09 -41.95
CA LYS A 69 19.29 -69.98 -40.50
C LYS A 69 20.57 -69.30 -40.03
N PRO A 70 20.50 -68.05 -39.55
CA PRO A 70 21.67 -67.41 -38.99
C PRO A 70 22.18 -68.31 -37.87
N THR A 71 23.46 -68.67 -37.96
CA THR A 71 24.12 -69.47 -36.94
C THR A 71 24.03 -68.70 -35.61
N GLY A 72 23.95 -69.41 -34.48
CA GLY A 72 23.82 -68.77 -33.16
C GLY A 72 24.89 -67.69 -32.89
N ASP A 73 26.08 -67.85 -33.49
CA ASP A 73 27.16 -66.86 -33.47
C ASP A 73 26.82 -65.57 -34.24
N ASP A 74 26.23 -65.64 -35.44
CA ASP A 74 25.87 -64.44 -36.22
C ASP A 74 24.77 -63.62 -35.53
N LEU A 75 23.84 -64.30 -34.85
CA LEU A 75 22.84 -63.63 -34.03
C LEU A 75 23.47 -62.98 -32.80
N SER A 76 24.44 -63.65 -32.16
CA SER A 76 25.19 -63.14 -31.02
C SER A 76 25.98 -61.88 -31.39
N ASP A 77 26.67 -61.88 -32.53
CA ASP A 77 27.45 -60.74 -33.01
C ASP A 77 26.55 -59.56 -33.41
N ARG A 78 25.42 -59.84 -34.07
CA ARG A 78 24.40 -58.79 -34.34
C ARG A 78 23.81 -58.24 -33.05
N LEU A 79 23.56 -59.08 -32.04
CA LEU A 79 23.02 -58.64 -30.76
C LEU A 79 24.04 -57.76 -30.01
N ARG A 80 25.32 -58.14 -30.02
CA ARG A 80 26.43 -57.31 -29.51
C ARG A 80 26.49 -55.96 -30.24
N GLN A 81 26.35 -55.95 -31.56
CA GLN A 81 26.33 -54.71 -32.34
C GLN A 81 25.15 -53.82 -31.96
N ILE A 82 23.96 -54.39 -31.78
CA ILE A 82 22.76 -53.63 -31.36
C ILE A 82 22.95 -53.08 -29.95
N ILE A 83 23.50 -53.87 -29.01
CA ILE A 83 23.76 -53.43 -27.64
C ILE A 83 24.79 -52.31 -27.64
N ASN A 84 25.90 -52.45 -28.36
CA ASN A 84 26.92 -51.40 -28.45
C ASN A 84 26.35 -50.11 -29.06
N LEU A 85 25.57 -50.23 -30.14
CA LEU A 85 24.91 -49.08 -30.76
C LEU A 85 23.92 -48.40 -29.80
N ALA A 86 23.14 -49.19 -29.06
CA ALA A 86 22.20 -48.67 -28.07
C ALA A 86 22.90 -48.03 -26.88
N GLU A 87 24.04 -48.57 -26.43
CA GLU A 87 24.87 -47.98 -25.39
C GLU A 87 25.47 -46.65 -25.85
N ASP A 88 25.96 -46.57 -27.09
CA ASP A 88 26.53 -45.34 -27.64
C ASP A 88 25.44 -44.28 -27.83
N GLU A 89 24.25 -44.65 -28.33
CA GLU A 89 23.10 -43.76 -28.42
C GLU A 89 22.62 -43.30 -27.03
N ALA A 90 22.68 -44.18 -26.02
CA ALA A 90 22.35 -43.83 -24.64
C ALA A 90 23.37 -42.84 -24.05
N LYS A 91 24.68 -43.06 -24.27
CA LYS A 91 25.74 -42.15 -23.84
C LYS A 91 25.62 -40.78 -24.50
N GLU A 92 25.31 -40.74 -25.80
CA GLU A 92 25.08 -39.50 -26.53
C GLU A 92 23.88 -38.74 -25.95
N LYS A 93 22.75 -39.41 -25.71
CA LYS A 93 21.57 -38.79 -25.09
C LYS A 93 21.84 -38.29 -23.66
N LEU A 94 22.63 -39.02 -22.88
CA LEU A 94 23.07 -38.59 -21.55
C LEU A 94 23.94 -37.33 -21.63
N ALA A 95 24.93 -37.32 -22.51
CA ALA A 95 25.78 -36.15 -22.72
C ALA A 95 24.98 -34.92 -23.18
N ASP A 96 24.03 -35.11 -24.09
CA ASP A 96 23.10 -34.06 -24.54
C ASP A 96 22.22 -33.54 -23.40
N ALA A 97 21.65 -34.44 -22.59
CA ALA A 97 20.83 -34.07 -21.45
C ALA A 97 21.63 -33.32 -20.38
N GLU A 98 22.86 -33.76 -20.11
CA GLU A 98 23.78 -33.09 -19.19
C GLU A 98 24.20 -31.71 -19.70
N ALA A 99 24.53 -31.57 -20.98
CA ALA A 99 24.86 -30.30 -21.61
C ALA A 99 23.70 -29.31 -21.56
N ARG A 100 22.48 -29.77 -21.90
CA ARG A 100 21.26 -28.95 -21.77
C ARG A 100 20.98 -28.59 -20.32
N GLY A 101 21.15 -29.52 -19.40
CA GLY A 101 21.00 -29.27 -17.96
C GLY A 101 22.01 -28.25 -17.44
N ALA A 102 23.27 -28.32 -17.88
CA ALA A 102 24.29 -27.34 -17.54
C ALA A 102 23.96 -25.94 -18.10
N GLN A 103 23.48 -25.88 -19.35
CA GLN A 103 23.07 -24.62 -19.97
C GLN A 103 21.90 -23.98 -19.22
N ILE A 104 20.85 -24.75 -18.90
CA ILE A 104 19.70 -24.27 -18.12
C ILE A 104 20.13 -23.74 -16.76
N ARG A 105 21.04 -24.46 -16.05
CA ARG A 105 21.55 -23.99 -14.76
C ARG A 105 22.31 -22.68 -14.89
N LYS A 106 23.19 -22.57 -15.90
CA LYS A 106 23.95 -21.36 -16.16
C LYS A 106 23.03 -20.18 -16.49
N ASP A 107 22.03 -20.39 -17.32
CA ASP A 107 21.06 -19.35 -17.69
C ASP A 107 20.22 -18.92 -16.48
N ALA A 108 19.81 -19.87 -15.63
CA ALA A 108 19.10 -19.57 -14.38
C ALA A 108 19.99 -18.81 -13.37
N GLU A 109 21.28 -19.15 -13.27
CA GLU A 109 22.26 -18.41 -12.46
C GLU A 109 22.46 -16.99 -12.98
N HIS A 110 22.56 -16.80 -14.30
CA HIS A 110 22.66 -15.47 -14.89
C HIS A 110 21.41 -14.62 -14.68
N GLU A 111 20.22 -15.18 -14.89
CA GLU A 111 18.97 -14.45 -14.65
C GLU A 111 18.76 -14.14 -13.17
N SER A 112 19.08 -15.08 -12.27
CA SER A 112 18.99 -14.83 -10.83
C SER A 112 19.96 -13.74 -10.35
N THR A 113 21.21 -13.76 -10.83
CA THR A 113 22.18 -12.70 -10.51
C THR A 113 21.74 -11.34 -11.05
N ARG A 114 21.24 -11.30 -12.28
CA ARG A 114 20.68 -10.08 -12.88
C ARG A 114 19.51 -9.52 -12.07
N ILE A 115 18.56 -10.37 -11.67
CA ILE A 115 17.42 -9.95 -10.84
C ILE A 115 17.91 -9.42 -9.48
N LEU A 116 18.90 -10.07 -8.86
CA LEU A 116 19.46 -9.61 -7.59
C LEU A 116 20.17 -8.26 -7.73
N GLU A 117 20.93 -8.05 -8.80
CA GLU A 117 21.59 -6.77 -9.07
C GLU A 117 20.57 -5.65 -9.34
N GLU A 118 19.53 -5.94 -10.12
CA GLU A 118 18.45 -4.98 -10.39
C GLU A 118 17.67 -4.63 -9.11
N ALA A 119 17.31 -5.63 -8.31
CA ALA A 119 16.63 -5.44 -7.03
C ALA A 119 17.48 -4.64 -6.04
N ARG A 120 18.80 -4.91 -5.97
CA ARG A 120 19.74 -4.12 -5.15
C ARG A 120 19.82 -2.68 -5.65
N GLY A 121 19.96 -2.48 -6.96
CA GLY A 121 20.02 -1.14 -7.55
C GLY A 121 18.71 -0.34 -7.40
N LEU A 122 17.56 -1.00 -7.39
CA LEU A 122 16.26 -0.37 -7.05
C LEU A 122 16.23 0.02 -5.57
N ALA A 123 16.57 -0.91 -4.67
CA ALA A 123 16.59 -0.65 -3.23
C ALA A 123 17.55 0.50 -2.86
N GLU A 124 18.73 0.56 -3.46
CA GLU A 124 19.69 1.65 -3.25
C GLU A 124 19.16 3.00 -3.73
N ARG A 125 18.49 3.04 -4.89
CA ARG A 125 17.84 4.26 -5.40
C ARG A 125 16.71 4.72 -4.49
N ASP A 126 15.88 3.79 -4.02
CA ASP A 126 14.78 4.10 -3.10
C ASP A 126 15.31 4.61 -1.76
N LEU A 127 16.37 4.00 -1.22
CA LEU A 127 17.03 4.48 -0.01
C LEU A 127 17.65 5.86 -0.19
N ALA A 128 18.31 6.12 -1.33
CA ALA A 128 18.87 7.44 -1.63
C ALA A 128 17.77 8.50 -1.72
N HIS A 129 16.68 8.21 -2.42
CA HIS A 129 15.54 9.11 -2.56
C HIS A 129 14.79 9.33 -1.24
N ALA A 130 14.64 8.29 -0.41
CA ALA A 130 14.07 8.41 0.93
C ALA A 130 14.93 9.30 1.84
N ARG A 131 16.26 9.14 1.79
CA ARG A 131 17.21 10.00 2.53
C ARG A 131 17.14 11.44 2.06
N GLU A 132 17.14 11.69 0.75
CA GLU A 132 17.04 13.04 0.20
C GLU A 132 15.73 13.71 0.64
N LYS A 133 14.60 13.00 0.58
CA LYS A 133 13.32 13.51 1.09
C LYS A 133 13.35 13.79 2.58
N ALA A 134 13.95 12.91 3.37
CA ALA A 134 14.10 13.13 4.81
C ALA A 134 14.94 14.39 5.10
N ASP A 135 16.06 14.56 4.38
CA ASP A 135 16.92 15.74 4.50
C ASP A 135 16.21 17.02 4.07
N GLN A 136 15.42 16.98 3.00
CA GLN A 136 14.59 18.11 2.57
C GLN A 136 13.55 18.49 3.63
N VAL A 137 12.85 17.51 4.22
CA VAL A 137 11.88 17.76 5.30
C VAL A 137 12.58 18.33 6.53
N LEU A 138 13.73 17.78 6.92
CA LEU A 138 14.50 18.29 8.06
C LEU A 138 15.00 19.71 7.81
N ALA A 139 15.47 20.02 6.61
CA ALA A 139 15.91 21.37 6.24
C ALA A 139 14.74 22.37 6.25
N ALA A 140 13.58 21.98 5.72
CA ALA A 140 12.36 22.78 5.75
C ALA A 140 11.90 23.03 7.20
N ALA A 141 11.84 21.98 8.03
CA ALA A 141 11.46 22.09 9.44
C ALA A 141 12.42 22.97 10.23
N LYS A 142 13.74 22.86 10.01
CA LYS A 142 14.74 23.74 10.62
C LYS A 142 14.53 25.20 10.21
N LYS A 143 14.35 25.47 8.92
CA LYS A 143 14.09 26.82 8.41
C LYS A 143 12.81 27.42 9.00
N GLU A 144 11.76 26.63 9.12
CA GLU A 144 10.50 27.05 9.73
C GLU A 144 10.69 27.33 11.23
N ALA A 145 11.37 26.45 11.96
CA ALA A 145 11.69 26.64 13.37
C ALA A 145 12.52 27.92 13.61
N ASP A 146 13.55 28.15 12.80
CA ASP A 146 14.36 29.37 12.86
C ASP A 146 13.52 30.62 12.56
N GLY A 147 12.60 30.53 11.60
CA GLY A 147 11.65 31.60 11.28
C GLY A 147 10.74 31.93 12.46
N VAL A 148 10.15 30.91 13.10
CA VAL A 148 9.30 31.06 14.29
C VAL A 148 10.09 31.65 15.46
N LEU A 149 11.31 31.17 15.70
CA LEU A 149 12.17 31.70 16.76
C LEU A 149 12.55 33.17 16.52
N SER A 150 12.86 33.53 15.27
CA SER A 150 13.15 34.92 14.91
C SER A 150 11.94 35.82 15.11
N ALA A 151 10.76 35.38 14.65
CA ALA A 151 9.51 36.14 14.82
C ALA A 151 9.16 36.32 16.31
N ALA A 152 9.26 35.25 17.11
CA ALA A 152 9.02 35.30 18.55
C ALA A 152 10.00 36.23 19.28
N LYS A 153 11.28 36.24 18.89
CA LYS A 153 12.27 37.19 19.42
C LYS A 153 11.91 38.64 19.09
N GLN A 154 11.56 38.92 17.84
CA GLN A 154 11.15 40.27 17.42
C GLN A 154 9.89 40.74 18.17
N GLU A 155 8.90 39.87 18.33
CA GLU A 155 7.68 40.18 19.08
C GLU A 155 7.97 40.42 20.57
N ALA A 156 8.84 39.61 21.17
CA ALA A 156 9.30 39.81 22.54
C ALA A 156 10.04 41.15 22.70
N GLU A 157 10.94 41.50 21.78
CA GLU A 157 11.64 42.78 21.79
C GLU A 157 10.68 43.97 21.63
N GLN A 158 9.69 43.87 20.74
CA GLN A 158 8.65 44.88 20.57
C GLN A 158 7.80 45.04 21.84
N THR A 159 7.45 43.93 22.48
CA THR A 159 6.68 43.96 23.75
C THR A 159 7.49 44.60 24.87
N VAL A 160 8.76 44.24 25.02
CA VAL A 160 9.65 44.81 26.05
C VAL A 160 9.89 46.29 25.81
N THR A 161 10.12 46.71 24.57
CA THR A 161 10.32 48.12 24.22
C THR A 161 9.04 48.94 24.42
N GLY A 162 7.88 48.40 24.05
CA GLY A 162 6.58 49.01 24.32
C GLY A 162 6.32 49.18 25.82
N ALA A 163 6.52 48.12 26.61
CA ALA A 163 6.36 48.15 28.06
C ALA A 163 7.33 49.14 28.73
N ARG A 164 8.58 49.23 28.26
CA ARG A 164 9.56 50.23 28.75
C ARG A 164 9.13 51.66 28.45
N LEU A 165 8.66 51.93 27.23
CA LEU A 165 8.19 53.26 26.85
C LEU A 165 6.95 53.68 27.66
N GLU A 166 6.04 52.74 27.92
CA GLU A 166 4.88 52.99 28.79
C GLU A 166 5.32 53.24 30.24
N ALA A 167 6.25 52.46 30.77
CA ALA A 167 6.83 52.68 32.09
C ALA A 167 7.49 54.07 32.20
N GLU A 168 8.29 54.48 31.22
CA GLU A 168 8.90 55.82 31.18
C GLU A 168 7.88 56.95 31.13
N ARG A 169 6.80 56.78 30.32
CA ARG A 169 5.70 57.75 30.26
C ARG A 169 4.98 57.88 31.59
N THR A 170 4.71 56.75 32.27
CA THR A 170 4.04 56.76 33.56
C THR A 170 4.93 57.35 34.66
N LEU A 171 6.22 57.05 34.67
CA LEU A 171 7.21 57.67 35.56
C LEU A 171 7.28 59.17 35.34
N THR A 172 7.46 59.64 34.10
CA THR A 172 7.51 61.07 33.77
C THR A 172 6.22 61.78 34.19
N SER A 173 5.06 61.14 34.00
CA SER A 173 3.76 61.68 34.42
C SER A 173 3.65 61.76 35.95
N ALA A 174 4.09 60.73 36.67
CA ALA A 174 4.12 60.68 38.13
C ALA A 174 5.08 61.74 38.71
N GLU A 175 6.27 61.90 38.12
CA GLU A 175 7.25 62.93 38.49
C GLU A 175 6.69 64.33 38.29
N ARG A 176 6.05 64.61 37.16
CA ARG A 176 5.38 65.90 36.92
C ARG A 176 4.31 66.18 37.97
N ARG A 177 3.47 65.19 38.31
CA ARG A 177 2.45 65.33 39.36
C ARG A 177 3.09 65.57 40.72
N ALA A 178 4.15 64.83 41.06
CA ALA A 178 4.89 65.02 42.31
C ALA A 178 5.48 66.44 42.40
N ASN A 179 6.07 66.95 41.32
CA ASN A 179 6.61 68.31 41.28
C ASN A 179 5.53 69.37 41.48
N VAL A 180 4.37 69.25 40.81
CA VAL A 180 3.24 70.18 41.01
C VAL A 180 2.74 70.16 42.47
N ILE A 181 2.67 68.98 43.09
CA ILE A 181 2.29 68.85 44.51
C ILE A 181 3.34 69.51 45.42
N ASN A 182 4.63 69.26 45.16
CA ASN A 182 5.73 69.83 45.94
C ASN A 182 5.80 71.36 45.81
N GLU A 183 5.61 71.89 44.60
CA GLU A 183 5.49 73.33 44.36
C GLU A 183 4.30 73.92 45.10
N GLY A 184 3.13 73.28 45.03
CA GLY A 184 1.93 73.69 45.76
C GLY A 184 2.14 73.65 47.29
N ALA A 185 2.81 72.63 47.81
CA ALA A 185 3.16 72.52 49.23
C ALA A 185 4.14 73.62 49.65
N THR A 186 5.15 73.91 48.84
CA THR A 186 6.14 74.96 49.08
C THR A 186 5.49 76.35 49.05
N GLN A 187 4.58 76.60 48.10
CA GLN A 187 3.81 77.84 48.04
C GLN A 187 2.93 78.03 49.28
N ARG A 188 2.25 76.97 49.73
CA ARG A 188 1.44 77.00 50.96
C ARG A 188 2.29 77.24 52.20
N LEU A 189 3.45 76.57 52.32
CA LEU A 189 4.40 76.80 53.41
C LEU A 189 4.91 78.25 53.41
N ASN A 190 5.28 78.77 52.24
CA ASN A 190 5.71 80.16 52.10
C ASN A 190 4.58 81.14 52.46
N HIS A 191 3.35 80.87 52.04
CA HIS A 191 2.19 81.68 52.39
C HIS A 191 1.93 81.65 53.91
N LEU A 192 1.96 80.48 54.52
CA LEU A 192 1.78 80.32 55.96
C LEU A 192 2.90 81.02 56.75
N THR A 193 4.15 80.90 56.29
CA THR A 193 5.30 81.58 56.90
C THR A 193 5.15 83.10 56.82
N LYS A 194 4.78 83.63 55.65
CA LYS A 194 4.49 85.07 55.47
C LYS A 194 3.38 85.54 56.40
N ASN A 195 2.27 84.80 56.48
CA ASN A 195 1.17 85.12 57.39
C ASN A 195 1.61 85.07 58.85
N HIS A 196 2.43 84.08 59.24
CA HIS A 196 2.94 83.96 60.59
C HIS A 196 3.87 85.13 60.95
N THR A 197 4.79 85.49 60.06
CA THR A 197 5.65 86.67 60.25
C THR A 197 4.82 87.95 60.35
N GLN A 198 3.80 88.13 59.50
CA GLN A 198 2.88 89.27 59.59
C GLN A 198 2.09 89.27 60.89
N ALA A 199 1.64 88.10 61.37
CA ALA A 199 0.94 87.99 62.64
C ALA A 199 1.86 88.35 63.82
N LEU A 200 3.12 87.91 63.80
CA LEU A 200 4.12 88.28 64.80
C LEU A 200 4.42 89.79 64.74
N GLN A 201 4.59 90.37 63.55
CA GLN A 201 4.78 91.82 63.37
C GLN A 201 3.59 92.60 63.93
N ARG A 202 2.35 92.21 63.61
CA ARG A 202 1.15 92.82 64.21
C ARG A 202 1.11 92.67 65.72
N LEU A 203 1.55 91.53 66.27
CA LEU A 203 1.61 91.33 67.72
C LEU A 203 2.67 92.22 68.36
N THR A 204 3.84 92.40 67.72
CA THR A 204 4.86 93.37 68.12
C THR A 204 4.32 94.79 68.07
N GLU A 205 3.69 95.20 66.98
CA GLU A 205 3.03 96.52 66.84
C GLU A 205 1.95 96.74 67.91
N ILE A 206 1.13 95.72 68.19
CA ILE A 206 0.13 95.77 69.28
C ILE A 206 0.83 95.91 70.63
N SER A 207 1.92 95.17 70.88
CA SER A 207 2.67 95.27 72.13
C SER A 207 3.33 96.64 72.31
N GLU A 208 3.84 97.24 71.22
CA GLU A 208 4.43 98.59 71.22
C GLU A 208 3.35 99.65 71.42
N THR A 209 2.20 99.53 70.77
CA THR A 209 1.06 100.44 70.99
C THR A 209 0.49 100.31 72.39
N LEU A 210 0.38 99.11 72.95
CA LEU A 210 0.02 98.89 74.34
C LEU A 210 1.06 99.47 75.30
N HIS A 211 2.36 99.27 75.04
CA HIS A 211 3.42 99.92 75.82
C HIS A 211 3.30 101.45 75.76
N ARG A 212 3.02 102.02 74.59
CA ARG A 212 2.83 103.46 74.41
C ARG A 212 1.59 103.96 75.16
N LEU A 213 0.47 103.24 75.08
CA LEU A 213 -0.74 103.58 75.83
C LEU A 213 -0.51 103.50 77.33
N LEU A 214 0.17 102.47 77.83
CA LEU A 214 0.54 102.36 79.24
C LEU A 214 1.48 103.47 79.69
N THR A 215 2.45 103.88 78.85
CA THR A 215 3.30 105.05 79.17
C THR A 215 2.49 106.34 79.19
N VAL A 216 1.57 106.52 78.24
CA VAL A 216 0.68 107.69 78.21
C VAL A 216 -0.26 107.69 79.42
N GLU A 217 -0.81 106.54 79.82
CA GLU A 217 -1.64 106.41 81.02
C GLU A 217 -0.84 106.67 82.31
N ASN A 218 0.39 106.15 82.38
CA ASN A 218 1.30 106.41 83.49
C ASN A 218 1.72 107.89 83.57
N ASP A 219 1.92 108.56 82.43
CA ASP A 219 2.25 109.99 82.34
C ASP A 219 1.02 110.90 82.55
N ALA A 220 -0.17 110.46 82.14
CA ALA A 220 -1.43 111.21 82.28
C ALA A 220 -1.89 111.35 83.74
N GLY A 221 -1.33 110.54 84.66
CA GLY A 221 -1.71 110.54 86.06
C GLY A 221 -3.12 109.98 86.29
N PRO A 222 -3.62 109.97 87.54
CA PRO A 222 -4.83 109.24 87.91
C PRO A 222 -6.04 109.59 87.02
N LEU A 223 -6.71 108.56 86.50
CA LEU A 223 -7.86 108.57 85.57
C LEU A 223 -9.01 109.53 85.97
N GLU A 224 -9.01 110.03 87.19
CA GLU A 224 -9.94 111.03 87.70
C GLU A 224 -9.92 112.33 86.88
N LYS A 225 -8.77 112.76 86.32
CA LYS A 225 -8.69 114.06 85.60
C LYS A 225 -9.23 114.03 84.17
N MET A 226 -9.20 112.88 83.49
CA MET A 226 -9.67 112.75 82.11
C MET A 226 -11.16 112.46 82.00
N VAL A 227 -11.77 111.87 83.03
CA VAL A 227 -13.24 111.69 83.15
C VAL A 227 -13.96 113.03 83.26
N GLU A 228 -13.31 114.04 83.83
CA GLU A 228 -13.83 115.41 83.95
C GLU A 228 -13.78 116.20 82.62
N GLU A 229 -12.92 115.78 81.69
CA GLU A 229 -12.78 116.40 80.37
C GLU A 229 -13.75 115.81 79.33
N VAL A 230 -14.07 114.51 79.44
CA VAL A 230 -15.08 113.83 78.62
C VAL A 230 -16.51 114.21 79.02
N SER A 231 -16.74 114.64 80.27
CA SER A 231 -18.05 115.08 80.75
C SER A 231 -18.43 116.52 80.35
N ARG A 232 -17.57 117.25 79.62
CA ARG A 232 -17.83 118.65 79.16
C ARG A 232 -18.26 118.82 77.69
N THR A 233 -18.56 117.75 76.96
CA THR A 233 -19.05 117.86 75.56
C THR A 233 -20.32 117.04 75.30
N PRO A 234 -21.39 117.63 74.73
CA PRO A 234 -22.72 117.03 74.70
C PRO A 234 -22.94 116.06 73.52
N ALA A 235 -23.82 115.09 73.78
CA ALA A 235 -24.29 114.05 72.86
C ALA A 235 -25.08 114.59 71.64
N ARG A 236 -24.93 113.93 70.47
CA ARG A 236 -25.97 113.91 69.42
C ARG A 236 -25.93 112.65 68.52
N LYS A 237 -26.97 111.83 68.72
CA LYS A 237 -27.85 111.13 67.74
C LYS A 237 -27.28 110.03 66.82
N ARG A 238 -27.72 108.80 67.12
CA ARG A 238 -28.00 107.71 66.15
C ARG A 238 -29.12 108.11 65.18
N PRO A 239 -29.11 107.53 63.98
CA PRO A 239 -30.29 106.82 63.51
C PRO A 239 -29.99 105.40 63.00
N VAL A 240 -31.10 104.70 62.79
CA VAL A 240 -31.29 103.26 62.60
C VAL A 240 -31.28 102.91 61.10
N ALA A 241 -31.09 101.62 60.80
CA ALA A 241 -30.88 100.95 59.51
C ALA A 241 -31.86 101.29 58.35
N PRO A 242 -31.59 100.73 57.16
CA PRO A 242 -32.50 99.68 56.71
C PRO A 242 -31.81 98.38 56.27
N GLN A 243 -32.41 97.26 56.68
CA GLN A 243 -32.38 95.98 55.98
C GLN A 243 -33.24 96.08 54.70
N ASN A 244 -32.73 95.53 53.60
CA ASN A 244 -33.46 94.84 52.52
C ASN A 244 -32.40 93.94 51.84
N GLN A 245 -32.35 92.63 52.04
CA GLN A 245 -33.31 91.59 51.65
C GLN A 245 -33.80 91.71 50.21
N HIS A 246 -33.06 91.04 49.31
CA HIS A 246 -33.57 90.01 48.41
C HIS A 246 -32.72 88.77 48.78
N GLN A 247 -33.16 87.64 49.38
CA GLN A 247 -34.38 86.84 49.25
C GLN A 247 -34.73 86.69 47.77
N HIS A 248 -34.35 85.59 47.10
CA HIS A 248 -35.03 84.29 47.14
C HIS A 248 -34.34 83.38 46.07
N GLN A 249 -34.27 82.05 46.12
CA GLN A 249 -34.86 81.02 46.97
C GLN A 249 -34.27 79.62 46.55
N PRO A 250 -34.68 78.49 47.16
CA PRO A 250 -33.74 77.71 47.96
C PRO A 250 -33.84 76.19 47.57
N PRO A 251 -33.44 75.23 48.43
CA PRO A 251 -33.22 73.83 48.08
C PRO A 251 -34.48 72.97 48.20
N ALA A 252 -34.52 71.85 47.48
CA ALA A 252 -35.49 70.79 47.72
C ALA A 252 -34.98 69.82 48.81
N PRO A 253 -35.81 69.46 49.81
CA PRO A 253 -35.42 68.63 50.94
C PRO A 253 -35.53 67.14 50.61
N GLY A 254 -34.64 66.35 51.19
CA GLY A 254 -34.78 64.90 51.25
C GLY A 254 -35.76 64.45 52.33
N GLN A 255 -36.35 63.29 52.11
CA GLN A 255 -36.56 62.27 53.14
C GLN A 255 -36.68 60.89 52.47
N ALA A 256 -35.78 59.99 52.85
CA ALA A 256 -35.83 58.54 52.62
C ALA A 256 -36.73 57.89 53.71
N PRO A 257 -36.90 56.54 53.83
CA PRO A 257 -36.35 55.42 53.04
C PRO A 257 -37.35 54.25 52.77
N ALA A 258 -36.98 53.28 51.91
CA ALA A 258 -37.11 51.82 52.13
C ALA A 258 -36.88 50.99 50.85
N GLY A 259 -36.01 49.95 50.93
CA GLY A 259 -36.03 48.77 50.04
C GLY A 259 -34.85 48.64 49.05
N PRO A 260 -34.07 47.54 49.06
CA PRO A 260 -32.70 47.49 48.51
C PRO A 260 -32.61 47.07 47.02
N PRO A 261 -31.46 47.33 46.37
CA PRO A 261 -30.67 46.17 45.94
C PRO A 261 -29.16 46.30 46.17
N GLU A 262 -28.54 45.13 46.31
CA GLU A 262 -27.12 44.84 46.53
C GLU A 262 -26.20 45.21 45.35
N PRO A 263 -24.86 45.26 45.58
CA PRO A 263 -23.92 46.00 44.75
C PRO A 263 -23.28 45.15 43.63
N VAL A 264 -22.98 45.82 42.51
CA VAL A 264 -22.19 45.28 41.41
C VAL A 264 -20.71 45.57 41.66
N VAL A 265 -19.92 44.52 41.89
CA VAL A 265 -18.45 44.52 41.82
C VAL A 265 -18.02 43.74 40.58
N ALA A 266 -17.10 44.37 39.82
CA ALA A 266 -16.08 43.81 38.92
C ALA A 266 -16.45 42.76 37.85
N LYS A 267 -15.98 43.05 36.62
CA LYS A 267 -15.88 42.11 35.48
C LYS A 267 -14.94 40.94 35.83
N PRO A 268 -15.10 39.80 35.16
CA PRO A 268 -14.17 39.56 34.06
C PRO A 268 -14.85 39.09 32.76
N VAL A 269 -14.25 39.53 31.65
CA VAL A 269 -14.40 38.96 30.31
C VAL A 269 -13.74 37.57 30.32
N SER A 270 -14.49 36.53 29.98
CA SER A 270 -14.04 35.29 29.33
C SER A 270 -15.25 34.44 28.99
N GLY A 271 -15.67 34.49 27.73
CA GLY A 271 -16.76 33.70 27.17
C GLY A 271 -16.42 33.31 25.73
N ILE A 272 -15.50 32.38 25.58
CA ILE A 272 -15.24 31.66 24.33
C ILE A 272 -16.51 30.84 24.02
N PRO A 273 -17.08 30.86 22.81
CA PRO A 273 -18.10 29.89 22.45
C PRO A 273 -17.44 28.51 22.44
N ARG A 274 -17.85 27.64 23.36
CA ARG A 274 -17.55 26.21 23.29
C ARG A 274 -18.22 25.66 22.04
N THR A 275 -17.47 25.60 20.94
CA THR A 275 -17.75 24.67 19.84
C THR A 275 -17.67 23.25 20.40
N ALA A 276 -18.77 22.52 20.32
CA ALA A 276 -18.78 21.09 20.58
C ALA A 276 -17.78 20.40 19.62
N PRO A 277 -16.94 19.47 20.11
CA PRO A 277 -16.13 18.65 19.22
C PRO A 277 -17.04 17.66 18.45
N PRO A 278 -16.76 17.36 17.17
CA PRO A 278 -17.45 16.28 16.47
C PRO A 278 -17.14 14.94 17.14
N PRO A 279 -18.05 13.95 17.10
CA PRO A 279 -17.77 12.62 17.62
C PRO A 279 -16.63 11.98 16.81
N ALA A 280 -15.60 11.49 17.51
CA ALA A 280 -14.56 10.67 16.92
C ALA A 280 -15.15 9.35 16.39
N PRO A 281 -14.65 8.81 15.27
CA PRO A 281 -15.08 7.52 14.74
C PRO A 281 -14.69 6.38 15.71
N PRO A 282 -15.48 5.29 15.79
CA PRO A 282 -15.11 4.16 16.61
C PRO A 282 -13.85 3.48 16.05
N ALA A 283 -12.85 3.31 16.92
CA ALA A 283 -11.73 2.40 16.67
C ALA A 283 -12.25 0.95 16.54
N PRO A 284 -11.64 0.12 15.69
CA PRO A 284 -12.08 -1.25 15.48
C PRO A 284 -11.78 -2.12 16.71
N ALA A 285 -12.74 -2.96 17.09
CA ALA A 285 -12.57 -4.01 18.08
C ALA A 285 -11.53 -5.06 17.61
N PRO A 286 -10.83 -5.73 18.54
CA PRO A 286 -9.68 -6.58 18.23
C PRO A 286 -10.12 -7.87 17.50
N ALA A 287 -9.46 -8.14 16.38
CA ALA A 287 -9.52 -9.43 15.71
C ALA A 287 -9.07 -10.53 16.67
N HIS A 288 -9.84 -11.62 16.70
CA HIS A 288 -9.55 -12.83 17.45
C HIS A 288 -8.15 -13.36 17.13
N ALA A 289 -7.41 -13.62 18.19
CA ALA A 289 -6.21 -14.44 18.17
C ALA A 289 -6.56 -15.85 17.69
N GLN A 290 -6.01 -16.24 16.55
CA GLN A 290 -5.80 -17.65 16.22
C GLN A 290 -4.31 -17.92 16.36
N SER A 291 -3.96 -18.74 17.35
CA SER A 291 -2.67 -19.43 17.43
C SER A 291 -2.86 -20.89 16.99
N PRO A 292 -1.81 -21.53 16.46
CA PRO A 292 -1.90 -22.68 15.58
C PRO A 292 -2.00 -23.99 16.37
N ARG A 293 -2.52 -25.04 15.74
CA ARG A 293 -2.35 -26.41 16.20
C ARG A 293 -1.88 -27.27 15.04
N ASP A 294 -0.60 -27.63 15.12
CA ASP A 294 -0.09 -28.92 14.67
C ASP A 294 -0.93 -30.04 15.29
N ASP A 295 -1.25 -31.08 14.50
CA ASP A 295 -1.10 -32.45 14.96
C ASP A 295 -1.16 -33.45 13.78
N VAL A 296 -0.24 -34.39 13.88
CA VAL A 296 0.15 -35.47 12.97
C VAL A 296 -0.42 -36.81 13.51
N HIS A 297 -0.48 -37.84 12.65
CA HIS A 297 -0.87 -39.27 12.87
C HIS A 297 -2.39 -39.55 12.90
N GLY A 298 -2.95 -40.60 12.28
CA GLY A 298 -2.49 -41.88 11.72
C GLY A 298 -3.76 -42.75 11.43
N PRO A 299 -3.69 -44.07 11.15
CA PRO A 299 -3.88 -44.60 9.79
C PRO A 299 -4.96 -45.72 9.62
N GLU A 300 -4.99 -46.32 8.42
CA GLU A 300 -5.47 -47.69 8.04
C GLU A 300 -6.98 -47.86 7.74
N HIS A 301 -7.52 -48.63 6.78
CA HIS A 301 -7.13 -49.62 5.74
C HIS A 301 -8.17 -49.42 4.58
N GLY A 302 -8.05 -49.78 3.30
CA GLY A 302 -7.45 -50.91 2.59
C GLY A 302 -8.37 -51.28 1.40
N ALA A 303 -7.81 -51.95 0.39
CA ALA A 303 -8.46 -52.65 -0.75
C ALA A 303 -8.72 -51.89 -2.08
N THR A 304 -7.75 -52.04 -3.00
CA THR A 304 -7.82 -52.09 -4.48
C THR A 304 -8.55 -53.36 -5.00
N PRO A 305 -8.84 -53.60 -6.31
CA PRO A 305 -8.26 -53.01 -7.54
C PRO A 305 -9.25 -52.67 -8.73
N PRO A 306 -8.75 -52.13 -9.87
CA PRO A 306 -9.54 -51.69 -11.04
C PRO A 306 -9.42 -52.62 -12.29
N VAL A 307 -9.99 -52.22 -13.46
CA VAL A 307 -9.79 -52.64 -14.90
C VAL A 307 -11.12 -53.03 -15.61
N PRO A 308 -11.38 -52.89 -16.96
CA PRO A 308 -10.88 -52.06 -18.10
C PRO A 308 -12.01 -51.33 -18.92
N PRO A 309 -11.70 -50.58 -20.02
CA PRO A 309 -12.68 -49.83 -20.83
C PRO A 309 -13.33 -50.64 -21.97
N GLN A 310 -14.55 -50.26 -22.39
CA GLN A 310 -15.23 -50.81 -23.58
C GLN A 310 -15.12 -49.91 -24.82
N VAL A 311 -14.85 -50.56 -25.94
CA VAL A 311 -14.76 -50.07 -27.33
C VAL A 311 -16.09 -50.32 -28.05
N LYS A 312 -16.52 -49.41 -28.95
CA LYS A 312 -17.27 -49.61 -30.23
C LYS A 312 -17.89 -48.26 -30.65
N ALA A 313 -18.02 -47.84 -31.90
CA ALA A 313 -17.55 -48.20 -33.24
C ALA A 313 -18.06 -47.03 -34.16
N VAL A 314 -17.24 -46.47 -35.07
CA VAL A 314 -17.41 -46.52 -36.56
C VAL A 314 -18.81 -46.06 -37.04
N SER A 315 -19.02 -44.95 -37.77
CA SER A 315 -18.56 -44.65 -39.14
C SER A 315 -19.06 -43.23 -39.63
N PRO A 316 -18.71 -42.75 -40.84
CA PRO A 316 -18.39 -41.34 -41.13
C PRO A 316 -19.47 -40.54 -41.88
N GLN A 317 -19.36 -39.20 -41.88
CA GLN A 317 -19.86 -38.40 -43.00
C GLN A 317 -19.13 -37.05 -43.17
N ALA A 318 -18.98 -36.68 -44.44
CA ALA A 318 -18.10 -35.68 -45.03
C ALA A 318 -18.54 -34.20 -44.90
N LYS A 319 -17.62 -33.32 -45.37
CA LYS A 319 -17.77 -31.90 -45.81
C LYS A 319 -17.74 -30.84 -44.69
N ALA A 320 -17.06 -29.70 -44.80
CA ALA A 320 -16.27 -29.08 -45.88
C ALA A 320 -15.37 -27.97 -45.28
N VAL A 321 -14.16 -27.82 -45.82
CA VAL A 321 -13.26 -26.67 -45.60
C VAL A 321 -13.34 -25.78 -46.85
N PRO A 322 -13.49 -24.45 -46.72
CA PRO A 322 -13.53 -23.54 -47.88
C PRO A 322 -12.13 -23.28 -48.48
N PRO A 323 -12.02 -23.03 -49.79
CA PRO A 323 -10.75 -22.98 -50.52
C PRO A 323 -10.05 -21.61 -50.50
N ALA A 324 -8.71 -21.66 -50.53
CA ALA A 324 -7.83 -20.53 -50.84
C ALA A 324 -7.62 -20.39 -52.37
N PRO A 325 -7.35 -19.18 -52.90
CA PRO A 325 -7.42 -18.90 -54.33
C PRO A 325 -6.16 -19.31 -55.12
N VAL A 326 -6.42 -19.76 -56.35
CA VAL A 326 -5.45 -20.12 -57.41
C VAL A 326 -4.94 -18.84 -58.10
N ARG A 327 -3.65 -18.79 -58.42
CA ARG A 327 -3.10 -17.92 -59.47
C ARG A 327 -2.46 -18.80 -60.54
N ASP A 328 -3.00 -18.65 -61.74
CA ASP A 328 -2.56 -19.23 -62.99
C ASP A 328 -1.19 -18.69 -63.44
N THR A 329 -0.34 -19.59 -63.92
CA THR A 329 0.61 -19.28 -64.99
C THR A 329 0.65 -20.46 -65.95
N GLU A 330 0.05 -20.27 -67.13
CA GLU A 330 0.14 -21.19 -68.27
C GLU A 330 1.61 -21.38 -68.74
N PRO A 331 1.96 -22.55 -69.29
CA PRO A 331 3.16 -22.75 -70.08
C PRO A 331 2.86 -22.58 -71.58
N LYS A 332 3.71 -21.84 -72.30
CA LYS A 332 3.72 -21.87 -73.77
C LYS A 332 5.10 -22.27 -74.26
N ALA A 333 5.13 -23.43 -74.90
CA ALA A 333 6.25 -23.98 -75.63
C ALA A 333 6.33 -23.34 -77.02
N ASP A 334 7.56 -23.07 -77.46
CA ASP A 334 8.03 -22.89 -78.84
C ASP A 334 9.53 -22.60 -78.71
N THR A 335 10.48 -23.00 -79.55
CA THR A 335 10.63 -23.91 -80.68
C THR A 335 12.16 -23.93 -80.93
N LEU A 336 12.66 -24.97 -81.61
CA LEU A 336 14.02 -25.18 -82.15
C LEU A 336 14.82 -23.89 -82.47
N ASP A 337 16.08 -23.82 -82.05
CA ASP A 337 17.31 -24.11 -82.84
C ASP A 337 18.53 -24.15 -81.89
#